data_AF-A0A3N5RL60-F1
#
_entry.id   AF-A0A3N5RL60-F1
#
_cell.length_a   1.000
_cell.length_b   1.000
_cell.length_c   1.000
_cell.angle_alpha   90.00
_cell.angle_beta   90.00
_cell.angle_gamma   90.00
#
_symmetry.space_group_name_H-M   'P 1'
#
loop_
_entity.id
_entity.type
_entity.pdbx_description
1 polymer ?
#
loop_
_entity_poly.entity_id
_entity_poly.type
_entity_poly.pdbx_seq_one_letter_code
_entity_poly.pdbx_strand_id
1 'polypeptide(L)'
;MKKHIAIPVFTIIVLAALSVWYVTNQQKDNTPLPLEGSGTVEAVEVIIAPEIGGRVTEVMVDKGEQIEVGDVVFQLDDQLLMGQRERAASAFETAQAGVETAKTGVEFAQAALDTAKAGLLQAQAAKETTDLQYRIALNNARAVERQSRDNAWEEELSDAFEQPVWYYAKSEEIVAAQDEEKDAYEALEIAKAGFVQILSSASSANLQAAETRLADAQAAYLVTQDVLERAQAQPDEELESIAQELFDAAESELTAAQNEYDRMFLTEASDAVKEARARVSVAQMRYDSAQDRLNAFLTGGDSLQVALAGAAISQAEAGISLAEANIVQAEASLRGAEGKLSQAEKAVAQAQAELDLIDIQIERLTIFAFTQGVVTGRNVEPGEVVQPGTAAILLSQIDSLTISVYLSEDRYGSIRLGSNAVVSVDSFPGRTFDASVIRIADKSEFTPRNVATEEGRRTTVFAVELLVENPDGELKPGMPADVVFED
;
A
#
# COMPACT_ATOMS: atom_id res chain seq x y z
N MET A 1 -109.03 -94.67 15.27
CA MET A 1 -108.75 -94.36 16.69
C MET A 1 -107.28 -93.93 16.79
N LYS A 2 -107.02 -92.70 17.25
CA LYS A 2 -105.68 -92.09 17.40
C LYS A 2 -104.98 -92.66 18.64
N LYS A 3 -103.69 -93.00 18.56
CA LYS A 3 -102.80 -93.24 19.71
C LYS A 3 -101.56 -92.36 19.57
N HIS A 4 -101.32 -91.54 20.61
CA HIS A 4 -100.16 -90.67 20.77
C HIS A 4 -98.94 -91.49 21.21
N ILE A 5 -97.77 -91.20 20.65
CA ILE A 5 -96.47 -91.68 21.13
C ILE A 5 -95.76 -90.47 21.74
N ALA A 6 -95.57 -90.50 23.06
CA ALA A 6 -94.78 -89.52 23.79
C ALA A 6 -93.29 -89.89 23.69
N ILE A 7 -92.48 -88.99 23.15
CA ILE A 7 -91.01 -89.07 23.17
C ILE A 7 -90.53 -88.35 24.44
N PRO A 8 -89.65 -88.93 25.27
CA PRO A 8 -89.28 -88.35 26.55
C PRO A 8 -88.29 -87.18 26.38
N VAL A 9 -88.61 -86.05 27.04
CA VAL A 9 -87.90 -84.76 27.06
C VAL A 9 -86.42 -84.84 27.46
N PHE A 10 -85.96 -85.96 28.03
CA PHE A 10 -84.60 -86.13 28.55
C PHE A 10 -83.51 -86.13 27.46
N THR A 11 -83.79 -86.65 26.26
CA THR A 11 -82.80 -86.70 25.16
C THR A 11 -82.49 -85.34 24.55
N ILE A 12 -83.45 -84.40 24.57
CA ILE A 12 -83.25 -83.04 24.06
C ILE A 12 -82.37 -82.23 25.02
N ILE A 13 -82.52 -82.43 26.33
CA ILE A 13 -81.72 -81.73 27.34
C ILE A 13 -80.25 -82.18 27.30
N VAL A 14 -79.98 -83.48 27.09
CA VAL A 14 -78.61 -83.99 26.98
C VAL A 14 -77.90 -83.48 25.71
N LEU A 15 -78.61 -83.38 24.58
CA LEU A 15 -78.05 -82.82 23.35
C LEU A 15 -77.81 -81.31 23.45
N ALA A 16 -78.66 -80.57 24.16
CA ALA A 16 -78.45 -79.15 24.43
C ALA A 16 -77.27 -78.90 25.40
N ALA A 17 -77.08 -79.76 26.39
CA ALA A 17 -75.92 -79.66 27.29
C ALA A 17 -74.60 -79.99 26.56
N LEU A 18 -74.61 -80.97 25.65
CA LEU A 18 -73.45 -81.31 24.81
C LEU A 18 -73.13 -80.22 23.77
N SER A 19 -74.13 -79.56 23.21
CA SER A 19 -73.90 -78.43 22.28
C SER A 19 -73.38 -77.20 23.01
N VAL A 20 -73.87 -76.91 24.21
CA VAL A 20 -73.35 -75.82 25.05
C VAL A 20 -71.92 -76.10 25.49
N TRP A 21 -71.59 -77.35 25.87
CA TRP A 21 -70.21 -77.74 26.20
C TRP A 21 -69.27 -77.66 24.99
N TYR A 22 -69.71 -78.08 23.80
CA TYR A 22 -68.89 -78.01 22.58
C TYR A 22 -68.64 -76.57 22.12
N VAL A 23 -69.62 -75.67 22.27
CA VAL A 23 -69.47 -74.25 21.90
C VAL A 23 -68.66 -73.48 22.93
N THR A 24 -68.82 -73.76 24.23
CA THR A 24 -68.05 -73.07 25.27
C THR A 24 -66.59 -73.53 25.33
N ASN A 25 -66.28 -74.76 24.91
CA ASN A 25 -64.91 -75.26 24.90
C ASN A 25 -64.10 -74.84 23.65
N GLN A 26 -64.71 -74.13 22.68
CA GLN A 26 -64.00 -73.50 21.55
C GLN A 26 -63.65 -72.02 21.76
N GLN A 27 -64.00 -71.43 22.90
CA GLN A 27 -63.75 -70.02 23.23
C GLN A 27 -62.68 -69.81 24.31
N LYS A 28 -61.70 -70.71 24.39
CA LYS A 28 -60.43 -70.48 25.08
C LYS A 28 -59.33 -70.67 24.06
N ASP A 29 -58.93 -69.57 23.43
CA ASP A 29 -57.60 -69.34 22.80
C ASP A 29 -57.59 -68.00 22.04
N ASN A 30 -58.21 -66.94 22.59
CA ASN A 30 -58.12 -65.57 22.06
C ASN A 30 -57.58 -64.62 23.13
N THR A 31 -56.55 -65.04 23.86
CA THR A 31 -55.61 -64.06 24.43
C THR A 31 -54.75 -63.61 23.25
N PRO A 32 -54.68 -62.30 22.92
CA PRO A 32 -53.71 -61.85 21.93
C PRO A 32 -52.35 -62.37 22.37
N LEU A 33 -51.74 -63.23 21.56
CA LEU A 33 -50.35 -63.60 21.80
C LEU A 33 -49.58 -62.28 21.78
N PRO A 34 -48.77 -61.98 22.80
CA PRO A 34 -47.95 -60.79 22.80
C PRO A 34 -47.19 -60.72 21.48
N LEU A 35 -47.06 -59.51 20.93
CA LEU A 35 -46.36 -59.31 19.68
C LEU A 35 -44.88 -59.62 19.95
N GLU A 36 -44.50 -60.85 19.63
CA GLU A 36 -43.15 -61.35 19.83
C GLU A 36 -42.41 -61.37 18.50
N GLY A 37 -41.16 -60.95 18.52
CA GLY A 37 -40.23 -61.13 17.43
C GLY A 37 -38.84 -61.42 17.96
N SER A 38 -38.11 -62.29 17.26
CA SER A 38 -36.75 -62.67 17.62
C SER A 38 -35.78 -61.95 16.69
N GLY A 39 -34.70 -61.45 17.25
CA GLY A 39 -33.68 -60.68 16.57
C GLY A 39 -32.31 -60.91 17.17
N THR A 40 -31.31 -60.24 16.62
CA THR A 40 -29.95 -60.22 17.16
C THR A 40 -29.60 -58.83 17.62
N VAL A 41 -28.95 -58.76 18.78
CA VAL A 41 -28.39 -57.51 19.30
C VAL A 41 -27.18 -57.12 18.45
N GLU A 42 -27.20 -55.93 17.90
CA GLU A 42 -26.11 -55.33 17.12
C GLU A 42 -25.66 -54.06 17.84
N ALA A 43 -24.38 -53.75 17.75
CA ALA A 43 -23.87 -52.46 18.23
C ALA A 43 -23.63 -51.54 17.03
N VAL A 44 -23.77 -50.24 17.27
CA VAL A 44 -23.34 -49.24 16.30
C VAL A 44 -21.81 -49.25 16.24
N GLU A 45 -21.27 -49.63 15.08
CA GLU A 45 -19.84 -49.55 14.82
C GLU A 45 -19.47 -48.19 14.22
N VAL A 46 -18.43 -47.60 14.80
CA VAL A 46 -17.90 -46.30 14.44
C VAL A 46 -16.44 -46.47 14.05
N ILE A 47 -16.09 -45.98 12.87
CA ILE A 47 -14.74 -46.10 12.33
C ILE A 47 -13.96 -44.82 12.66
N ILE A 48 -12.86 -44.98 13.38
CA ILE A 48 -11.84 -43.94 13.51
C ILE A 48 -10.84 -44.14 12.39
N ALA A 49 -10.73 -43.11 11.55
CA ALA A 49 -9.82 -43.08 10.42
C ALA A 49 -8.98 -41.79 10.46
N PRO A 50 -7.72 -41.83 9.99
CA PRO A 50 -6.91 -40.64 9.89
C PRO A 50 -7.39 -39.75 8.75
N GLU A 51 -7.32 -38.43 8.96
CA GLU A 51 -7.63 -37.45 7.90
C GLU A 51 -6.44 -37.22 6.95
N ILE A 52 -5.22 -37.49 7.43
CA ILE A 52 -3.98 -37.35 6.69
C ILE A 52 -3.22 -38.67 6.67
N GLY A 53 -2.58 -38.99 5.54
CA GLY A 53 -1.79 -40.20 5.40
C GLY A 53 -0.41 -40.06 6.03
N GLY A 54 0.10 -41.12 6.64
CA GLY A 54 1.37 -41.09 7.34
C GLY A 54 1.82 -42.47 7.81
N ARG A 55 3.05 -42.56 8.31
CA ARG A 55 3.53 -43.76 9.02
C ARG A 55 3.02 -43.73 10.45
N VAL A 56 2.46 -44.83 10.94
CA VAL A 56 2.04 -44.96 12.34
C VAL A 56 3.28 -45.08 13.22
N THR A 57 3.45 -44.18 14.18
CA THR A 57 4.56 -44.21 15.15
C THR A 57 4.19 -45.10 16.32
N GLU A 58 3.00 -44.88 16.88
CA GLU A 58 2.50 -45.58 18.05
C GLU A 58 0.97 -45.71 17.98
N VAL A 59 0.46 -46.85 18.45
CA VAL A 59 -0.98 -47.08 18.66
C VAL A 59 -1.16 -47.23 20.17
N MET A 60 -1.95 -46.35 20.77
CA MET A 60 -2.09 -46.20 22.22
C MET A 60 -3.30 -46.94 22.79
N VAL A 61 -3.97 -47.73 21.96
CA VAL A 61 -5.21 -48.44 22.32
C VAL A 61 -5.15 -49.90 21.91
N ASP A 62 -5.70 -50.77 22.76
CA ASP A 62 -5.76 -52.21 22.55
C ASP A 62 -7.19 -52.72 22.30
N LYS A 63 -7.31 -53.90 21.67
CA LYS A 63 -8.62 -54.54 21.46
C LYS A 63 -9.27 -54.91 22.79
N GLY A 64 -10.53 -54.52 22.96
CA GLY A 64 -11.31 -54.72 24.18
C GLY A 64 -11.16 -53.61 25.23
N GLU A 65 -10.35 -52.59 24.95
CA GLU A 65 -10.20 -51.40 25.80
C GLU A 65 -11.39 -50.45 25.63
N GLN A 66 -11.81 -49.82 26.73
CA GLN A 66 -12.85 -48.80 26.75
C GLN A 66 -12.19 -47.42 26.61
N ILE A 67 -12.71 -46.61 25.70
CA ILE A 67 -12.14 -45.31 25.33
C ILE A 67 -13.22 -44.24 25.49
N GLU A 68 -12.83 -43.09 26.00
CA GLU A 68 -13.67 -41.90 26.14
C GLU A 68 -13.44 -40.89 24.99
N VAL A 69 -14.33 -39.92 24.88
CA VAL A 69 -14.18 -38.83 23.89
C VAL A 69 -12.95 -38.00 24.22
N GLY A 70 -12.04 -37.86 23.23
CA GLY A 70 -10.82 -37.08 23.34
C GLY A 70 -9.56 -37.89 23.67
N ASP A 71 -9.70 -39.20 23.94
CA ASP A 71 -8.54 -40.07 24.14
C ASP A 71 -7.72 -40.22 22.86
N VAL A 72 -6.40 -40.27 23.01
CA VAL A 72 -5.48 -40.47 21.89
C VAL A 72 -5.47 -41.93 21.48
N VAL A 73 -5.75 -42.18 20.20
CA VAL A 73 -5.92 -43.53 19.67
C VAL A 73 -4.63 -44.02 19.04
N PHE A 74 -4.06 -43.22 18.14
CA PHE A 74 -2.76 -43.49 17.52
C PHE A 74 -2.16 -42.19 16.99
N GLN A 75 -0.84 -42.21 16.79
CA GLN A 75 -0.08 -41.06 16.30
C GLN A 75 0.69 -41.41 15.02
N LEU A 76 0.72 -40.46 14.10
CA LEU A 76 1.48 -40.53 12.86
C LEU A 76 2.83 -39.80 12.98
N ASP A 77 3.80 -40.19 12.15
CA ASP A 77 5.12 -39.57 12.08
C ASP A 77 5.05 -38.08 11.72
N ASP A 78 5.67 -37.25 12.55
CA ASP A 78 5.64 -35.79 12.45
C ASP A 78 6.95 -35.18 11.94
N GLN A 79 8.00 -35.97 11.75
CA GLN A 79 9.36 -35.47 11.57
C GLN A 79 9.49 -34.57 10.34
N LEU A 80 8.80 -34.94 9.25
CA LEU A 80 8.78 -34.14 8.03
C LEU A 80 8.05 -32.81 8.24
N LEU A 81 6.89 -32.84 8.91
CA LEU A 81 6.07 -31.65 9.14
C LEU A 81 6.72 -30.71 10.16
N MET A 82 7.39 -31.23 11.19
CA MET A 82 8.21 -30.45 12.10
C MET A 82 9.35 -29.72 11.37
N GLY A 83 10.06 -30.40 10.47
CA GLY A 83 11.08 -29.76 9.63
C GLY A 83 10.51 -28.76 8.62
N GLN A 84 9.25 -28.90 8.19
CA GLN A 84 8.56 -27.88 7.39
C GLN A 84 8.15 -26.67 8.24
N ARG A 85 7.64 -26.92 9.46
CA ARG A 85 7.24 -25.90 10.44
C ARG A 85 8.42 -25.00 10.82
N GLU A 86 9.58 -25.58 11.11
CA GLU A 86 10.77 -24.80 11.47
C GLU A 86 11.23 -23.88 10.33
N ARG A 87 11.15 -24.37 9.08
CA ARG A 87 11.44 -23.55 7.89
C ARG A 87 10.40 -22.44 7.70
N ALA A 88 9.12 -22.73 7.88
CA ALA A 88 8.05 -21.74 7.80
C ALA A 88 8.17 -20.68 8.92
N ALA A 89 8.50 -21.09 10.14
CA ALA A 89 8.74 -20.19 11.26
C ALA A 89 9.92 -19.25 11.00
N SER A 90 11.01 -19.77 10.43
CA SER A 90 12.16 -18.95 10.00
C SER A 90 11.79 -17.95 8.90
N ALA A 91 10.93 -18.36 7.95
CA ALA A 91 10.42 -17.47 6.91
C ALA A 91 9.53 -16.37 7.49
N PHE A 92 8.69 -16.70 8.47
CA PHE A 92 7.86 -15.74 9.21
C PHE A 92 8.70 -14.72 9.98
N GLU A 93 9.75 -15.16 10.69
CA GLU A 93 10.69 -14.26 11.38
C GLU A 93 11.39 -13.32 10.39
N THR A 94 11.84 -13.85 9.25
CA THR A 94 12.45 -13.05 8.18
C THR A 94 11.47 -12.00 7.64
N ALA A 95 10.20 -12.38 7.45
CA ALA A 95 9.16 -11.45 7.02
C ALA A 95 8.90 -10.35 8.05
N GLN A 96 8.89 -10.67 9.35
CA GLN A 96 8.76 -9.68 10.43
C GLN A 96 9.93 -8.70 10.45
N ALA A 97 11.17 -9.18 10.30
CA ALA A 97 12.34 -8.31 10.17
C ALA A 97 12.22 -7.38 8.95
N GLY A 98 11.61 -7.86 7.87
CA GLY A 98 11.24 -7.06 6.71
C GLY A 98 10.25 -5.93 7.03
N VAL A 99 9.24 -6.18 7.85
CA VAL A 99 8.28 -5.14 8.32
C VAL A 99 9.00 -4.07 9.13
N GLU A 100 9.87 -4.46 10.06
CA GLU A 100 10.62 -3.48 10.87
C GLU A 100 11.53 -2.60 9.99
N THR A 101 12.20 -3.21 9.01
CA THR A 101 12.99 -2.48 8.01
C THR A 101 12.12 -1.52 7.17
N ALA A 102 10.92 -1.94 6.78
CA ALA A 102 10.01 -1.08 6.04
C ALA A 102 9.46 0.07 6.90
N LYS A 103 9.17 -0.20 8.18
CA LYS A 103 8.68 0.78 9.15
C LYS A 103 9.71 1.88 9.43
N THR A 104 10.96 1.50 9.67
CA THR A 104 12.07 2.48 9.77
C THR A 104 12.23 3.30 8.48
N GLY A 105 11.98 2.69 7.31
CA GLY A 105 11.90 3.40 6.03
C GLY A 105 10.79 4.46 5.98
N VAL A 106 9.60 4.17 6.53
CA VAL A 106 8.49 5.13 6.65
C VAL A 106 8.86 6.27 7.59
N GLU A 107 9.45 5.98 8.74
CA GLU A 107 9.91 7.00 9.71
C GLU A 107 10.94 7.94 9.08
N PHE A 108 11.90 7.41 8.32
CA PHE A 108 12.87 8.23 7.59
C PHE A 108 12.19 9.13 6.54
N ALA A 109 11.25 8.58 5.76
CA ALA A 109 10.52 9.36 4.77
C ALA A 109 9.64 10.46 5.40
N GLN A 110 9.06 10.18 6.57
CA GLN A 110 8.31 11.17 7.34
C GLN A 110 9.21 12.30 7.83
N ALA A 111 10.39 11.97 8.38
CA ALA A 111 11.36 12.99 8.80
C ALA A 111 11.85 13.87 7.63
N ALA A 112 12.00 13.29 6.44
CA ALA A 112 12.31 14.04 5.22
C ALA A 112 11.16 14.99 4.83
N LEU A 113 9.91 14.55 4.94
CA LEU A 113 8.74 15.41 4.71
C LEU A 113 8.67 16.57 5.71
N ASP A 114 8.93 16.32 6.98
CA ASP A 114 8.94 17.37 8.00
C ASP A 114 10.05 18.39 7.76
N THR A 115 11.22 17.93 7.31
CA THR A 115 12.32 18.80 6.88
C THR A 115 11.94 19.66 5.68
N ALA A 116 11.24 19.08 4.68
CA ALA A 116 10.76 19.83 3.52
C ALA A 116 9.72 20.90 3.91
N LYS A 117 8.80 20.57 4.83
CA LYS A 117 7.82 21.52 5.39
C LYS A 117 8.50 22.65 6.16
N ALA A 118 9.54 22.35 6.95
CA ALA A 118 10.34 23.36 7.62
C ALA A 118 11.05 24.28 6.60
N GLY A 119 11.55 23.73 5.50
CA GLY A 119 12.12 24.50 4.39
C GLY A 119 11.10 25.47 3.75
N LEU A 120 9.84 25.06 3.58
CA LEU A 120 8.77 25.94 3.10
C LEU A 120 8.53 27.11 4.07
N LEU A 121 8.47 26.84 5.38
CA LEU A 121 8.31 27.90 6.38
C LEU A 121 9.47 28.90 6.34
N GLN A 122 10.71 28.43 6.13
CA GLN A 122 11.87 29.32 5.96
C GLN A 122 11.76 30.17 4.68
N ALA A 123 11.31 29.58 3.57
CA ALA A 123 11.11 30.32 2.32
C ALA A 123 10.00 31.39 2.46
N GLN A 124 8.91 31.07 3.18
CA GLN A 124 7.84 32.01 3.48
C GLN A 124 8.32 33.17 4.36
N ALA A 125 9.09 32.87 5.42
CA ALA A 125 9.70 33.89 6.27
C ALA A 125 10.68 34.78 5.47
N ALA A 126 11.47 34.19 4.56
CA ALA A 126 12.34 34.94 3.67
C ALA A 126 11.53 35.91 2.79
N LYS A 127 10.44 35.45 2.15
CA LYS A 127 9.55 36.33 1.39
C LYS A 127 9.00 37.47 2.23
N GLU A 128 8.56 37.20 3.46
CA GLU A 128 8.06 38.24 4.35
C GLU A 128 9.11 39.32 4.63
N THR A 129 10.35 38.92 4.90
CA THR A 129 11.45 39.88 5.08
C THR A 129 11.73 40.69 3.82
N THR A 130 11.66 40.06 2.64
CA THR A 130 11.83 40.74 1.35
C THR A 130 10.67 41.71 1.05
N ASP A 131 9.43 41.35 1.37
CA ASP A 131 8.26 42.21 1.23
C ASP A 131 8.39 43.48 2.09
N LEU A 132 8.97 43.36 3.30
CA LEU A 132 9.28 44.50 4.16
C LEU A 132 10.37 45.38 3.55
N GLN A 133 11.45 44.80 3.03
CA GLN A 133 12.52 45.54 2.37
C GLN A 133 12.01 46.30 1.14
N TYR A 134 11.20 45.65 0.31
CA TYR A 134 10.53 46.28 -0.83
C TYR A 134 9.68 47.47 -0.38
N ARG A 135 8.88 47.31 0.68
CA ARG A 135 8.05 48.40 1.22
C ARG A 135 8.88 49.57 1.74
N ILE A 136 9.99 49.30 2.42
CA ILE A 136 10.92 50.35 2.87
C ILE A 136 11.53 51.08 1.68
N ALA A 137 12.03 50.35 0.68
CA ALA A 137 12.59 50.92 -0.54
C ALA A 137 11.55 51.79 -1.28
N LEU A 138 10.34 51.29 -1.45
CA LEU A 138 9.23 52.00 -2.09
C LEU A 138 8.87 53.28 -1.32
N ASN A 139 8.78 53.22 0.01
CA ASN A 139 8.44 54.39 0.82
C ASN A 139 9.55 55.45 0.79
N ASN A 140 10.81 55.04 0.86
CA ASN A 140 11.95 55.96 0.74
C ASN A 140 11.97 56.63 -0.63
N ALA A 141 11.81 55.84 -1.70
CA ALA A 141 11.79 56.37 -3.06
C ALA A 141 10.61 57.35 -3.25
N ARG A 142 9.41 57.00 -2.76
CA ARG A 142 8.24 57.89 -2.79
C ARG A 142 8.41 59.17 -1.96
N ALA A 143 9.19 59.13 -0.89
CA ALA A 143 9.48 60.31 -0.06
C ALA A 143 10.38 61.29 -0.81
N VAL A 144 11.43 60.80 -1.48
CA VAL A 144 12.30 61.60 -2.36
C VAL A 144 11.49 62.17 -3.53
N GLU A 145 10.72 61.33 -4.20
CA GLU A 145 9.88 61.74 -5.33
C GLU A 145 8.83 62.79 -4.96
N ARG A 146 8.36 62.81 -3.70
CA ARG A 146 7.43 63.87 -3.26
C ARG A 146 8.05 65.25 -3.39
N GLN A 147 9.30 65.41 -2.93
CA GLN A 147 10.02 66.67 -3.05
C GLN A 147 10.25 67.05 -4.52
N SER A 148 10.62 66.09 -5.36
CA SER A 148 10.81 66.33 -6.80
C SER A 148 9.50 66.69 -7.50
N ARG A 149 8.38 66.02 -7.17
CA ARG A 149 7.06 66.35 -7.73
C ARG A 149 6.66 67.77 -7.37
N ASP A 150 6.81 68.17 -6.11
CA ASP A 150 6.43 69.51 -5.66
C ASP A 150 7.23 70.59 -6.42
N ASN A 151 8.53 70.36 -6.64
CA ASN A 151 9.38 71.25 -7.43
C ASN A 151 9.06 71.24 -8.94
N ALA A 152 8.64 70.10 -9.50
CA ALA A 152 8.36 69.98 -10.93
C ALA A 152 7.19 70.87 -11.38
N TRP A 153 6.24 71.17 -10.48
CA TRP A 153 5.15 72.13 -10.77
C TRP A 153 5.64 73.58 -10.85
N GLU A 154 6.82 73.88 -10.31
CA GLU A 154 7.44 75.21 -10.29
C GLU A 154 8.52 75.37 -11.37
N GLU A 155 8.85 74.30 -12.10
CA GLU A 155 9.89 74.29 -13.12
C GLU A 155 9.38 74.94 -14.43
N GLU A 156 10.06 76.01 -14.88
CA GLU A 156 9.78 76.63 -16.18
C GLU A 156 10.29 75.72 -17.30
N LEU A 157 9.36 75.17 -18.09
CA LEU A 157 9.70 74.42 -19.29
C LEU A 157 10.41 75.32 -20.30
N SER A 158 11.36 74.75 -21.05
CA SER A 158 11.99 75.43 -22.18
C SER A 158 10.95 76.00 -23.14
N ASP A 159 11.21 77.19 -23.68
CA ASP A 159 10.40 77.86 -24.72
C ASP A 159 10.11 76.98 -25.94
N ALA A 160 10.84 75.87 -26.10
CA ALA A 160 10.65 74.87 -27.16
C ALA A 160 9.43 73.95 -26.95
N PHE A 161 8.83 73.89 -25.75
CA PHE A 161 7.72 73.00 -25.45
C PHE A 161 6.43 73.79 -25.15
N GLU A 162 5.36 73.51 -25.89
CA GLU A 162 4.08 74.21 -25.76
C GLU A 162 3.12 73.53 -24.76
N GLN A 163 3.35 72.25 -24.45
CA GLN A 163 2.52 71.45 -23.56
C GLN A 163 2.85 71.74 -22.09
N PRO A 164 1.85 71.73 -21.18
CA PRO A 164 2.09 71.90 -19.75
C PRO A 164 2.78 70.67 -19.14
N VAL A 165 3.48 70.86 -18.01
CA VAL A 165 4.25 69.82 -17.28
C VAL A 165 3.46 68.53 -16.99
N TRP A 166 2.13 68.62 -16.79
CA TRP A 166 1.28 67.47 -16.47
C TRP A 166 0.72 66.73 -17.69
N TYR A 167 1.00 67.17 -18.92
CA TYR A 167 0.33 66.68 -20.13
C TYR A 167 0.66 65.21 -20.44
N TYR A 168 1.93 64.81 -20.29
CA TYR A 168 2.36 63.43 -20.47
C TYR A 168 2.40 62.68 -19.14
N ALA A 169 2.00 61.42 -19.15
CA ALA A 169 2.22 60.57 -18.00
C ALA A 169 3.70 60.18 -17.91
N LYS A 170 4.24 60.10 -16.69
CA LYS A 170 5.62 59.67 -16.42
C LYS A 170 6.00 58.35 -17.12
N SER A 171 5.07 57.40 -17.21
CA SER A 171 5.31 56.13 -17.94
C SER A 171 5.51 56.31 -19.44
N GLU A 172 4.83 57.30 -20.05
CA GLU A 172 5.01 57.63 -21.47
C GLU A 172 6.36 58.31 -21.69
N GLU A 173 6.77 59.19 -20.77
CA GLU A 173 8.08 59.84 -20.79
C GLU A 173 9.24 58.85 -20.62
N ILE A 174 9.07 57.83 -19.76
CA ILE A 174 10.03 56.73 -19.61
C ILE A 174 10.19 55.98 -20.93
N VAL A 175 9.10 55.62 -21.59
CA VAL A 175 9.15 54.91 -22.89
C VAL A 175 9.85 55.77 -23.94
N ALA A 176 9.51 57.05 -24.03
CA ALA A 176 10.18 57.96 -24.98
C ALA A 176 11.68 58.12 -24.68
N ALA A 177 12.07 58.17 -23.40
CA ALA A 177 13.47 58.23 -23.00
C ALA A 177 14.23 56.92 -23.29
N GLN A 178 13.58 55.76 -23.14
CA GLN A 178 14.15 54.46 -23.52
C GLN A 178 14.38 54.35 -25.03
N ASP A 179 13.42 54.81 -25.84
CA ASP A 179 13.55 54.84 -27.29
C ASP A 179 14.70 55.77 -27.72
N GLU A 180 14.83 56.96 -27.12
CA GLU A 180 15.94 57.88 -27.40
C GLU A 180 17.30 57.32 -26.93
N GLU A 181 17.38 56.66 -25.77
CA GLU A 181 18.61 55.99 -25.33
C GLU A 181 19.04 54.93 -26.35
N LYS A 182 18.09 54.11 -26.81
CA LYS A 182 18.34 53.09 -27.82
C LYS A 182 18.83 53.70 -29.14
N ASP A 183 18.13 54.71 -29.64
CA ASP A 183 18.51 55.40 -30.89
C ASP A 183 19.89 56.08 -30.77
N ALA A 184 20.20 56.68 -29.62
CA ALA A 184 21.49 57.28 -29.35
C ALA A 184 22.61 56.23 -29.27
N TYR A 185 22.34 55.08 -28.66
CA TYR A 185 23.28 53.96 -28.62
C TYR A 185 23.57 53.41 -30.02
N GLU A 186 22.54 53.20 -30.83
CA GLU A 186 22.70 52.74 -32.22
C GLU A 186 23.51 53.77 -33.04
N ALA A 187 23.24 55.06 -32.87
CA ALA A 187 24.02 56.12 -33.53
C ALA A 187 25.49 56.16 -33.08
N LEU A 188 25.77 55.92 -31.80
CA LEU A 188 27.12 55.81 -31.26
C LEU A 188 27.88 54.64 -31.87
N GLU A 189 27.25 53.47 -31.97
CA GLU A 189 27.87 52.28 -32.57
C GLU A 189 28.14 52.49 -34.07
N ILE A 190 27.23 53.13 -34.79
CA ILE A 190 27.45 53.53 -36.19
C ILE A 190 28.62 54.51 -36.30
N ALA A 191 28.70 55.52 -35.42
CA ALA A 191 29.79 56.50 -35.42
C ALA A 191 31.14 55.83 -35.12
N LYS A 192 31.20 54.93 -34.13
CA LYS A 192 32.41 54.15 -33.81
C LYS A 192 32.84 53.27 -34.98
N ALA A 193 31.91 52.56 -35.61
CA ALA A 193 32.21 51.73 -36.77
C ALA A 193 32.76 52.57 -37.95
N GLY A 194 32.13 53.72 -38.22
CA GLY A 194 32.61 54.67 -39.23
C GLY A 194 34.00 55.23 -38.91
N PHE A 195 34.28 55.54 -37.64
CA PHE A 195 35.60 55.98 -37.19
C PHE A 195 36.68 54.91 -37.41
N VAL A 196 36.40 53.65 -37.03
CA VAL A 196 37.32 52.52 -37.28
C VAL A 196 37.57 52.32 -38.77
N GLN A 197 36.54 52.47 -39.61
CA GLN A 197 36.69 52.38 -41.06
C GLN A 197 37.60 53.48 -41.62
N ILE A 198 37.49 54.71 -41.11
CA ILE A 198 38.33 55.84 -41.53
C ILE A 198 39.77 55.66 -41.04
N LEU A 199 39.97 55.18 -39.81
CA LEU A 199 41.30 54.89 -39.27
C LEU A 199 42.02 53.75 -40.02
N SER A 200 41.29 52.72 -40.45
CA SER A 200 41.86 51.60 -41.20
C SER A 200 42.20 51.92 -42.66
N SER A 201 41.87 53.13 -43.14
CA SER A 201 42.22 53.55 -44.49
C SER A 201 43.72 53.84 -44.64
N ALA A 202 44.29 53.49 -45.80
CA ALA A 202 45.71 53.72 -46.09
C ALA A 202 46.12 55.21 -46.02
N SER A 203 45.18 56.13 -46.24
CA SER A 203 45.37 57.57 -46.11
C SER A 203 45.55 58.05 -44.66
N SER A 204 45.02 57.31 -43.68
CA SER A 204 45.04 57.67 -42.26
C SER A 204 46.22 57.09 -41.49
N ALA A 205 46.95 56.12 -42.06
CA ALA A 205 48.04 55.41 -41.37
C ALA A 205 49.19 56.32 -40.93
N ASN A 206 49.60 57.27 -41.79
CA ASN A 206 50.67 58.23 -41.46
C ASN A 206 50.24 59.23 -40.38
N LEU A 207 48.97 59.65 -40.42
CA LEU A 207 48.40 60.50 -39.38
C LEU A 207 48.34 59.76 -38.04
N GLN A 208 47.93 58.49 -38.04
CA GLN A 208 47.88 57.67 -36.82
C GLN A 208 49.27 57.53 -36.18
N ALA A 209 50.31 57.29 -36.99
CA ALA A 209 51.68 57.23 -36.50
C ALA A 209 52.14 58.57 -35.89
N ALA A 210 51.82 59.69 -36.55
CA ALA A 210 52.12 61.03 -36.03
C ALA A 210 51.34 61.34 -34.74
N GLU A 211 50.07 60.94 -34.64
CA GLU A 211 49.25 61.09 -33.43
C GLU A 211 49.80 60.26 -32.26
N THR A 212 50.18 59.00 -32.50
CA THR A 212 50.81 58.15 -31.47
C THR A 212 52.12 58.76 -30.99
N ARG A 213 52.99 59.18 -31.92
CA ARG A 213 54.26 59.84 -31.58
C ARG A 213 54.05 61.12 -30.76
N LEU A 214 53.05 61.92 -31.13
CA LEU A 214 52.70 63.13 -30.38
C LEU A 214 52.18 62.81 -28.98
N ALA A 215 51.29 61.82 -28.84
CA ALA A 215 50.78 61.40 -27.54
C ALA A 215 51.89 60.86 -26.63
N ASP A 216 52.79 60.04 -27.17
CA ASP A 216 53.95 59.51 -26.43
C ASP A 216 54.89 60.64 -25.98
N ALA A 217 55.14 61.62 -26.85
CA ALA A 217 55.98 62.77 -26.53
C ALA A 217 55.33 63.71 -25.49
N GLN A 218 54.00 63.91 -25.56
CA GLN A 218 53.25 64.67 -24.55
C GLN A 218 53.31 63.98 -23.18
N ALA A 219 53.13 62.66 -23.14
CA ALA A 219 53.26 61.90 -21.91
C ALA A 219 54.68 61.97 -21.35
N ALA A 220 55.71 61.81 -22.20
CA ALA A 220 57.11 61.93 -21.80
C ALA A 220 57.44 63.32 -21.25
N TYR A 221 56.92 64.39 -21.88
CA TYR A 221 57.08 65.76 -21.40
C TYR A 221 56.46 65.95 -20.01
N LEU A 222 55.21 65.53 -19.79
CA LEU A 222 54.55 65.69 -18.49
C LEU A 222 55.24 64.88 -17.38
N VAL A 223 55.69 63.67 -17.70
CA VAL A 223 56.42 62.81 -16.75
C VAL A 223 57.78 63.43 -16.41
N THR A 224 58.54 63.88 -17.39
CA THR A 224 59.86 64.50 -17.15
C THR A 224 59.73 65.87 -16.47
N GLN A 225 58.64 66.60 -16.72
CA GLN A 225 58.31 67.83 -15.98
C GLN A 225 58.09 67.54 -14.49
N ASP A 226 57.26 66.56 -14.13
CA ASP A 226 57.06 66.15 -12.73
C ASP A 226 58.37 65.64 -12.09
N VAL A 227 59.23 64.93 -12.85
CA VAL A 227 60.55 64.50 -12.38
C VAL A 227 61.48 65.70 -12.11
N LEU A 228 61.51 66.69 -12.99
CA LEU A 228 62.31 67.91 -12.83
C LEU A 228 61.81 68.75 -11.64
N GLU A 229 60.49 68.91 -11.48
CA GLU A 229 59.90 69.63 -10.35
C GLU A 229 60.27 68.96 -9.01
N ARG A 230 60.27 67.63 -8.95
CA ARG A 230 60.71 66.87 -7.77
C ARG A 230 62.21 66.96 -7.54
N ALA A 231 63.00 67.00 -8.61
CA ALA A 231 64.45 67.13 -8.58
C ALA A 231 64.89 68.48 -8.02
N GLN A 232 64.30 69.57 -8.51
CA GLN A 232 64.53 70.94 -8.06
C GLN A 232 64.14 71.17 -6.58
N ALA A 233 63.26 70.32 -6.03
CA ALA A 233 62.88 70.36 -4.63
C ALA A 233 63.91 69.71 -3.68
N GLN A 234 64.95 69.05 -4.20
CA GLN A 234 66.03 68.42 -3.43
C GLN A 234 67.34 69.23 -3.57
N PRO A 235 68.19 69.32 -2.53
CA PRO A 235 69.46 70.04 -2.59
C PRO A 235 70.57 69.17 -3.21
N ASP A 236 70.34 68.60 -4.39
CA ASP A 236 71.28 67.73 -5.12
C ASP A 236 71.42 68.20 -6.58
N GLU A 237 72.54 68.89 -6.87
CA GLU A 237 72.82 69.48 -8.19
C GLU A 237 72.98 68.42 -9.30
N GLU A 238 73.45 67.20 -8.97
CA GLU A 238 73.63 66.13 -9.95
C GLU A 238 72.26 65.57 -10.38
N LEU A 239 71.35 65.45 -9.41
CA LEU A 239 69.98 65.00 -9.64
C LEU A 239 69.17 66.02 -10.46
N GLU A 240 69.32 67.33 -10.17
CA GLU A 240 68.71 68.40 -10.98
C GLU A 240 69.24 68.41 -12.42
N SER A 241 70.56 68.29 -12.61
CA SER A 241 71.18 68.27 -13.94
C SER A 241 70.68 67.10 -14.79
N ILE A 242 70.58 65.89 -14.23
CA ILE A 242 70.08 64.70 -14.96
C ILE A 242 68.59 64.86 -15.30
N ALA A 243 67.78 65.40 -14.37
CA ALA A 243 66.38 65.65 -14.63
C ALA A 243 66.16 66.71 -15.71
N GLN A 244 67.00 67.75 -15.75
CA GLN A 244 66.97 68.77 -16.79
C GLN A 244 67.32 68.19 -18.16
N GLU A 245 68.35 67.34 -18.27
CA GLU A 245 68.70 66.67 -19.53
C GLU A 245 67.54 65.81 -20.08
N LEU A 246 66.83 65.09 -19.20
CA LEU A 246 65.67 64.28 -19.57
C LEU A 246 64.49 65.15 -20.03
N PHE A 247 64.24 66.27 -19.33
CA PHE A 247 63.22 67.23 -19.70
C PHE A 247 63.51 67.89 -21.07
N ASP A 248 64.75 68.35 -21.29
CA ASP A 248 65.17 68.97 -22.55
C ASP A 248 65.04 67.99 -23.73
N ALA A 249 65.38 66.72 -23.51
CA ALA A 249 65.19 65.67 -24.51
C ALA A 249 63.70 65.42 -24.83
N ALA A 250 62.84 65.40 -23.80
CA ALA A 250 61.40 65.24 -23.98
C ALA A 250 60.75 66.46 -24.65
N GLU A 251 61.18 67.67 -24.32
CA GLU A 251 60.73 68.92 -24.95
C GLU A 251 61.10 68.97 -26.43
N SER A 252 62.34 68.58 -26.77
CA SER A 252 62.79 68.49 -28.16
C SER A 252 61.97 67.46 -28.96
N GLU A 253 61.69 66.29 -28.38
CA GLU A 253 60.89 65.26 -29.05
C GLU A 253 59.43 65.68 -29.20
N LEU A 254 58.83 66.33 -28.18
CA LEU A 254 57.49 66.92 -28.27
C LEU A 254 57.40 67.94 -29.40
N THR A 255 58.39 68.82 -29.50
CA THR A 255 58.45 69.81 -30.59
C THR A 255 58.56 69.13 -31.96
N ALA A 256 59.38 68.08 -32.10
CA ALA A 256 59.52 67.34 -33.35
C ALA A 256 58.21 66.61 -33.74
N ALA A 257 57.57 65.96 -32.76
CA ALA A 257 56.30 65.27 -32.94
C ALA A 257 55.16 66.22 -33.28
N GLN A 258 55.10 67.40 -32.64
CA GLN A 258 54.11 68.44 -32.92
C GLN A 258 54.25 68.96 -34.36
N ASN A 259 55.48 69.26 -34.81
CA ASN A 259 55.72 69.72 -36.18
C ASN A 259 55.39 68.65 -37.25
N GLU A 260 55.55 67.36 -36.93
CA GLU A 260 55.11 66.27 -37.80
C GLU A 260 53.59 66.15 -37.85
N TYR A 261 52.93 66.23 -36.69
CA TYR A 261 51.48 66.25 -36.59
C TYR A 261 50.87 67.44 -37.34
N ASP A 262 51.40 68.66 -37.16
CA ASP A 262 50.91 69.89 -37.82
C ASP A 262 51.02 69.80 -39.35
N ARG A 263 52.02 69.09 -39.88
CA ARG A 263 52.13 68.82 -41.33
C ARG A 263 51.04 67.86 -41.81
N MET A 264 50.72 66.84 -41.02
CA MET A 264 49.63 65.92 -41.32
C MET A 264 48.26 66.57 -41.11
N PHE A 265 48.18 67.58 -40.25
CA PHE A 265 46.94 68.30 -39.89
C PHE A 265 46.27 68.97 -41.10
N LEU A 266 47.06 69.39 -42.10
CA LEU A 266 46.60 70.09 -43.31
C LEU A 266 46.09 69.15 -44.42
N THR A 267 46.07 67.82 -44.19
CA THR A 267 45.64 66.85 -45.18
C THR A 267 44.13 66.57 -45.11
N GLU A 268 43.52 66.21 -46.25
CA GLU A 268 42.10 65.79 -46.30
C GLU A 268 41.83 64.56 -45.40
N ALA A 269 42.82 63.68 -45.23
CA ALA A 269 42.74 62.53 -44.33
C ALA A 269 42.63 62.95 -42.85
N SER A 270 43.31 64.02 -42.47
CA SER A 270 43.22 64.61 -41.13
C SER A 270 41.85 65.21 -40.85
N ASP A 271 41.26 65.91 -41.81
CA ASP A 271 39.91 66.46 -41.63
C ASP A 271 38.85 65.35 -41.52
N ALA A 272 38.97 64.27 -42.29
CA ALA A 272 38.11 63.10 -42.17
C ALA A 272 38.21 62.41 -40.80
N VAL A 273 39.43 62.25 -40.25
CA VAL A 273 39.64 61.66 -38.92
C VAL A 273 39.12 62.56 -37.80
N LYS A 274 39.32 63.89 -37.91
CA LYS A 274 38.76 64.87 -36.95
C LYS A 274 37.25 64.85 -36.95
N GLU A 275 36.64 64.87 -38.13
CA GLU A 275 35.18 64.83 -38.27
C GLU A 275 34.63 63.53 -37.68
N ALA A 276 35.26 62.39 -37.97
CA ALA A 276 34.85 61.11 -37.43
C ALA A 276 34.99 61.03 -35.90
N ARG A 277 36.09 61.57 -35.33
CA ARG A 277 36.28 61.67 -33.88
C ARG A 277 35.25 62.59 -33.23
N ALA A 278 34.96 63.74 -33.85
CA ALA A 278 33.93 64.66 -33.39
C ALA A 278 32.54 64.00 -33.41
N ARG A 279 32.21 63.25 -34.47
CA ARG A 279 30.96 62.48 -34.57
C ARG A 279 30.84 61.43 -33.46
N VAL A 280 31.90 60.68 -33.17
CA VAL A 280 31.91 59.71 -32.04
C VAL A 280 31.72 60.43 -30.70
N SER A 281 32.42 61.54 -30.48
CA SER A 281 32.30 62.32 -29.23
C SER A 281 30.89 62.90 -29.04
N VAL A 282 30.30 63.48 -30.08
CA VAL A 282 28.91 63.99 -30.05
C VAL A 282 27.91 62.86 -29.85
N ALA A 283 28.10 61.71 -30.52
CA ALA A 283 27.23 60.56 -30.34
C ALA A 283 27.34 59.97 -28.92
N GLN A 284 28.54 59.98 -28.32
CA GLN A 284 28.76 59.56 -26.95
C GLN A 284 28.04 60.50 -25.98
N MET A 285 28.23 61.82 -26.12
CA MET A 285 27.52 62.80 -25.29
C MET A 285 26.00 62.70 -25.42
N ARG A 286 25.47 62.41 -26.63
CA ARG A 286 24.04 62.17 -26.83
C ARG A 286 23.57 60.93 -26.07
N TYR A 287 24.31 59.83 -26.16
CA TYR A 287 24.00 58.61 -25.42
C TYR A 287 24.03 58.86 -23.91
N ASP A 288 25.11 59.47 -23.39
CA ASP A 288 25.24 59.79 -21.97
C ASP A 288 24.10 60.69 -21.49
N SER A 289 23.75 61.74 -22.26
CA SER A 289 22.63 62.62 -21.94
C SER A 289 21.28 61.91 -22.01
N ALA A 290 21.09 60.94 -22.91
CA ALA A 290 19.88 60.13 -22.97
C ALA A 290 19.76 59.21 -21.75
N GLN A 291 20.88 58.64 -21.29
CA GLN A 291 20.93 57.85 -20.05
C GLN A 291 20.60 58.69 -18.81
N ASP A 292 21.22 59.87 -18.70
CA ASP A 292 20.95 60.80 -17.60
C ASP A 292 19.47 61.19 -17.55
N ARG A 293 18.87 61.46 -18.72
CA ARG A 293 17.44 61.78 -18.84
C ARG A 293 16.54 60.60 -18.45
N LEU A 294 16.84 59.38 -18.90
CA LEU A 294 16.11 58.19 -18.48
C LEU A 294 16.21 57.98 -16.96
N ASN A 295 17.40 58.11 -16.39
CA ASN A 295 17.65 57.98 -14.96
C ASN A 295 16.89 59.02 -14.13
N ALA A 296 16.72 60.24 -14.64
CA ALA A 296 15.91 61.28 -14.00
C ALA A 296 14.42 60.89 -13.89
N PHE A 297 13.90 60.14 -14.88
CA PHE A 297 12.53 59.61 -14.82
C PHE A 297 12.41 58.35 -13.95
N LEU A 298 13.45 57.53 -13.82
CA LEU A 298 13.48 56.33 -12.96
C LEU A 298 13.64 56.68 -11.46
N THR A 299 12.70 57.46 -10.95
CA THR A 299 12.60 57.90 -9.55
C THR A 299 11.34 57.36 -8.88
N GLY A 300 11.28 57.40 -7.55
CA GLY A 300 10.07 56.99 -6.84
C GLY A 300 9.72 55.52 -7.01
N GLY A 301 8.46 55.24 -7.35
CA GLY A 301 7.96 53.88 -7.53
C GLY A 301 8.64 53.10 -8.65
N ASP A 302 9.16 53.80 -9.66
CA ASP A 302 9.82 53.21 -10.84
C ASP A 302 11.35 53.23 -10.72
N SER A 303 11.87 53.61 -9.54
CA SER A 303 13.31 53.61 -9.32
C SER A 303 13.92 52.22 -9.44
N LEU A 304 15.14 52.15 -9.95
CA LEU A 304 15.87 50.90 -10.11
C LEU A 304 15.97 50.13 -8.78
N GLN A 305 16.10 50.84 -7.66
CA GLN A 305 16.12 50.23 -6.33
C GLN A 305 14.81 49.52 -5.98
N VAL A 306 13.65 50.10 -6.34
CA VAL A 306 12.34 49.49 -6.12
C VAL A 306 12.12 48.32 -7.08
N ALA A 307 12.54 48.45 -8.34
CA ALA A 307 12.49 47.37 -9.32
C ALA A 307 13.34 46.16 -8.89
N LEU A 308 14.56 46.39 -8.40
CA LEU A 308 15.42 45.34 -7.84
C LEU A 308 14.80 44.68 -6.61
N ALA A 309 14.21 45.46 -5.71
CA ALA A 309 13.51 44.91 -4.55
C ALA A 309 12.25 44.11 -4.94
N GLY A 310 11.54 44.52 -5.99
CA GLY A 310 10.42 43.76 -6.57
C GLY A 310 10.89 42.45 -7.20
N ALA A 311 11.98 42.47 -7.95
CA ALA A 311 12.60 41.26 -8.50
C ALA A 311 13.03 40.28 -7.40
N ALA A 312 13.49 40.78 -6.25
CA ALA A 312 13.80 39.96 -5.08
C ALA A 312 12.55 39.26 -4.50
N ILE A 313 11.37 39.89 -4.56
CA ILE A 313 10.10 39.23 -4.18
C ILE A 313 9.81 38.07 -5.13
N SER A 314 9.90 38.28 -6.44
CA SER A 314 9.69 37.21 -7.43
C SER A 314 10.69 36.06 -7.26
N GLN A 315 11.93 36.36 -6.90
CA GLN A 315 12.92 35.34 -6.55
C GLN A 315 12.53 34.58 -5.27
N ALA A 316 12.02 35.25 -4.25
CA ALA A 316 11.53 34.60 -3.02
C ALA A 316 10.30 33.73 -3.29
N GLU A 317 9.38 34.17 -4.15
CA GLU A 317 8.22 33.38 -4.59
C GLU A 317 8.64 32.12 -5.36
N ALA A 318 9.64 32.22 -6.24
CA ALA A 318 10.24 31.07 -6.88
C ALA A 318 10.88 30.10 -5.86
N GLY A 319 11.48 30.63 -4.80
CA GLY A 319 11.99 29.85 -3.66
C GLY A 319 10.90 29.09 -2.91
N ILE A 320 9.74 29.71 -2.70
CA ILE A 320 8.55 29.05 -2.11
C ILE A 320 8.07 27.92 -3.04
N SER A 321 7.92 28.18 -4.33
CA SER A 321 7.48 27.17 -5.30
C SER A 321 8.43 25.96 -5.35
N LEU A 322 9.74 26.19 -5.26
CA LEU A 322 10.73 25.12 -5.14
C LEU A 322 10.56 24.32 -3.83
N ALA A 323 10.31 24.99 -2.71
CA ALA A 323 10.08 24.33 -1.43
C ALA A 323 8.78 23.50 -1.44
N GLU A 324 7.71 23.99 -2.08
CA GLU A 324 6.47 23.24 -2.30
C GLU A 324 6.72 21.99 -3.16
N ALA A 325 7.51 22.11 -4.23
CA ALA A 325 7.90 20.97 -5.06
C ALA A 325 8.68 19.90 -4.27
N ASN A 326 9.55 20.32 -3.36
CA ASN A 326 10.27 19.41 -2.46
C ASN A 326 9.33 18.69 -1.49
N ILE A 327 8.27 19.33 -1.00
CA ILE A 327 7.23 18.68 -0.19
C ILE A 327 6.53 17.59 -1.01
N VAL A 328 6.10 17.90 -2.23
CA VAL A 328 5.43 16.92 -3.11
C VAL A 328 6.34 15.71 -3.38
N GLN A 329 7.64 15.92 -3.60
CA GLN A 329 8.60 14.84 -3.75
C GLN A 329 8.75 14.00 -2.47
N ALA A 330 8.79 14.64 -1.31
CA ALA A 330 8.88 13.95 -0.02
C ALA A 330 7.60 13.15 0.29
N GLU A 331 6.41 13.68 -0.02
CA GLU A 331 5.14 12.96 0.11
C GLU A 331 5.08 11.73 -0.82
N ALA A 332 5.57 11.86 -2.05
CA ALA A 332 5.68 10.72 -2.96
C ALA A 332 6.63 9.64 -2.42
N SER A 333 7.72 10.06 -1.78
CA SER A 333 8.69 9.16 -1.14
C SER A 333 8.08 8.45 0.08
N LEU A 334 7.32 9.17 0.90
CA LEU A 334 6.56 8.62 2.03
C LEU A 334 5.53 7.58 1.56
N ARG A 335 4.72 7.92 0.55
CA ARG A 335 3.77 6.98 -0.05
C ARG A 335 4.44 5.72 -0.59
N GLY A 336 5.62 5.87 -1.19
CA GLY A 336 6.45 4.75 -1.63
C GLY A 336 6.93 3.86 -0.48
N ALA A 337 7.30 4.45 0.66
CA ALA A 337 7.69 3.73 1.86
C ALA A 337 6.50 3.02 2.51
N GLU A 338 5.34 3.67 2.63
CA GLU A 338 4.10 3.08 3.13
C GLU A 338 3.66 1.89 2.28
N GLY A 339 3.79 2.00 0.95
CA GLY A 339 3.54 0.89 0.03
C GLY A 339 4.43 -0.33 0.30
N LYS A 340 5.72 -0.11 0.60
CA LYS A 340 6.65 -1.18 0.99
C LYS A 340 6.30 -1.80 2.34
N LEU A 341 5.89 -0.98 3.31
CA LEU A 341 5.40 -1.46 4.61
C LEU A 341 4.17 -2.34 4.42
N SER A 342 3.18 -1.87 3.66
CA SER A 342 2.00 -2.65 3.34
C SER A 342 2.34 -3.99 2.66
N GLN A 343 3.29 -3.98 1.73
CA GLN A 343 3.77 -5.21 1.08
C GLN A 343 4.45 -6.17 2.08
N ALA A 344 5.29 -5.65 2.99
CA ALA A 344 5.96 -6.45 4.00
C ALA A 344 4.95 -7.06 5.00
N GLU A 345 3.95 -6.30 5.42
CA GLU A 345 2.86 -6.80 6.27
C GLU A 345 2.08 -7.94 5.60
N LYS A 346 1.84 -7.83 4.28
CA LYS A 346 1.23 -8.92 3.51
C LYS A 346 2.12 -10.15 3.42
N ALA A 347 3.43 -9.98 3.31
CA ALA A 347 4.38 -11.09 3.36
C ALA A 347 4.37 -11.80 4.73
N VAL A 348 4.28 -11.03 5.83
CA VAL A 348 4.11 -11.59 7.19
C VAL A 348 2.82 -12.38 7.30
N ALA A 349 1.69 -11.81 6.84
CA ALA A 349 0.41 -12.50 6.87
C ALA A 349 0.43 -13.80 6.04
N GLN A 350 1.11 -13.80 4.89
CA GLN A 350 1.28 -15.00 4.07
C GLN A 350 2.13 -16.06 4.77
N ALA A 351 3.27 -15.67 5.36
CA ALA A 351 4.15 -16.59 6.07
C ALA A 351 3.48 -17.16 7.33
N GLN A 352 2.68 -16.36 8.04
CA GLN A 352 1.88 -16.83 9.17
C GLN A 352 0.84 -17.85 8.71
N ALA A 353 0.11 -17.60 7.62
CA ALA A 353 -0.89 -18.53 7.12
C ALA A 353 -0.28 -19.87 6.68
N GLU A 354 0.95 -19.86 6.15
CA GLU A 354 1.69 -21.08 5.83
C GLU A 354 2.09 -21.85 7.09
N LEU A 355 2.55 -21.15 8.13
CA LEU A 355 2.85 -21.75 9.43
C LEU A 355 1.59 -22.36 10.08
N ASP A 356 0.48 -21.61 10.09
CA ASP A 356 -0.81 -22.06 10.64
C ASP A 356 -1.31 -23.32 9.92
N LEU A 357 -1.14 -23.39 8.59
CA LEU A 357 -1.53 -24.56 7.82
C LEU A 357 -0.73 -25.80 8.23
N ILE A 358 0.57 -25.66 8.46
CA ILE A 358 1.43 -26.76 8.91
C ILE A 358 1.08 -27.16 10.34
N ASP A 359 0.79 -26.19 11.22
CA ASP A 359 0.37 -26.46 12.60
C ASP A 359 -0.94 -27.26 12.64
N ILE A 360 -1.93 -26.91 11.80
CA ILE A 360 -3.17 -27.69 11.64
C ILE A 360 -2.88 -29.10 11.13
N GLN A 361 -1.93 -29.27 10.21
CA GLN A 361 -1.55 -30.61 9.72
C GLN A 361 -0.89 -31.44 10.81
N ILE A 362 -0.03 -30.84 11.64
CA ILE A 362 0.61 -31.49 12.78
C ILE A 362 -0.43 -31.90 13.82
N GLU A 363 -1.40 -31.04 14.14
CA GLU A 363 -2.51 -31.37 15.04
C GLU A 363 -3.28 -32.60 14.56
N ARG A 364 -3.50 -32.73 13.24
CA ARG A 364 -4.19 -33.87 12.62
C ARG A 364 -3.38 -35.18 12.57
N LEU A 365 -2.09 -35.16 12.95
CA LEU A 365 -1.28 -36.38 13.07
C LEU A 365 -1.61 -37.18 14.33
N THR A 366 -2.23 -36.54 15.32
CA THR A 366 -2.70 -37.19 16.54
C THR A 366 -4.19 -37.45 16.38
N ILE A 367 -4.57 -38.72 16.32
CA ILE A 367 -5.95 -39.11 16.07
C ILE A 367 -6.62 -39.38 17.42
N PHE A 368 -7.70 -38.64 17.66
CA PHE A 368 -8.48 -38.72 18.90
C PHE A 368 -9.78 -39.51 18.68
N ALA A 369 -10.31 -40.09 19.75
CA ALA A 369 -11.63 -40.69 19.74
C ALA A 369 -12.72 -39.61 19.77
N PHE A 370 -13.60 -39.60 18.77
CA PHE A 370 -14.72 -38.64 18.71
C PHE A 370 -16.00 -39.14 19.39
N THR A 371 -16.04 -40.42 19.77
CA THR A 371 -17.13 -41.05 20.50
C THR A 371 -16.57 -42.02 21.53
N GLN A 372 -17.30 -42.24 22.61
CA GLN A 372 -16.98 -43.26 23.59
C GLN A 372 -17.38 -44.64 23.08
N GLY A 373 -16.65 -45.68 23.47
CA GLY A 373 -16.98 -47.06 23.10
C GLY A 373 -15.85 -48.03 23.43
N VAL A 374 -16.03 -49.28 23.02
CA VAL A 374 -15.01 -50.32 23.20
C VAL A 374 -14.38 -50.66 21.86
N VAL A 375 -13.05 -50.81 21.85
CA VAL A 375 -12.30 -51.19 20.65
C VAL A 375 -12.62 -52.62 20.24
N THR A 376 -13.37 -52.81 19.16
CA THR A 376 -13.64 -54.15 18.61
C THR A 376 -12.61 -54.57 17.58
N GLY A 377 -12.06 -53.60 16.83
CA GLY A 377 -11.08 -53.83 15.79
C GLY A 377 -9.93 -52.84 15.85
N ARG A 378 -8.72 -53.36 15.69
CA ARG A 378 -7.48 -52.62 15.51
C ARG A 378 -6.86 -53.12 14.22
N ASN A 379 -6.87 -52.28 13.20
CA ASN A 379 -6.51 -52.60 11.82
C ASN A 379 -5.24 -51.87 11.38
N VAL A 380 -4.49 -51.27 12.31
CA VAL A 380 -3.24 -50.56 12.05
C VAL A 380 -2.16 -51.01 13.02
N GLU A 381 -0.94 -51.17 12.50
CA GLU A 381 0.23 -51.54 13.29
C GLU A 381 1.33 -50.44 13.26
N PRO A 382 2.12 -50.27 14.34
CA PRO A 382 3.29 -49.40 14.32
C PRO A 382 4.24 -49.72 13.16
N GLY A 383 4.67 -48.68 12.45
CA GLY A 383 5.51 -48.77 11.26
C GLY A 383 4.74 -48.92 9.93
N GLU A 384 3.43 -49.18 9.97
CA GLU A 384 2.57 -49.24 8.80
C GLU A 384 2.30 -47.83 8.22
N VAL A 385 2.10 -47.74 6.90
CA VAL A 385 1.72 -46.48 6.24
C VAL A 385 0.24 -46.50 5.93
N VAL A 386 -0.50 -45.57 6.54
CA VAL A 386 -1.95 -45.44 6.39
C VAL A 386 -2.30 -44.32 5.42
N GLN A 387 -3.41 -44.47 4.70
CA GLN A 387 -3.97 -43.44 3.81
C GLN A 387 -5.17 -42.76 4.48
N PRO A 388 -5.50 -41.51 4.10
CA PRO A 388 -6.71 -40.85 4.58
C PRO A 388 -7.96 -41.73 4.42
N GLY A 389 -8.78 -41.81 5.47
CA GLY A 389 -10.01 -42.61 5.46
C GLY A 389 -9.81 -44.12 5.65
N THR A 390 -8.58 -44.60 5.86
CA THR A 390 -8.32 -46.01 6.20
C THR A 390 -8.94 -46.31 7.56
N ALA A 391 -9.76 -47.35 7.66
CA ALA A 391 -10.42 -47.76 8.89
C ALA A 391 -9.40 -48.29 9.91
N ALA A 392 -8.84 -47.40 10.72
CA ALA A 392 -7.73 -47.69 11.61
C ALA A 392 -8.21 -48.43 12.86
N ILE A 393 -9.20 -47.87 13.54
CA ILE A 393 -9.82 -48.46 14.73
C ILE A 393 -11.33 -48.55 14.51
N LEU A 394 -11.91 -49.70 14.89
CA LEU A 394 -13.34 -49.92 14.98
C LEU A 394 -13.75 -49.81 16.45
N LEU A 395 -14.58 -48.81 16.74
CA LEU A 395 -15.23 -48.63 18.03
C LEU A 395 -16.65 -49.17 17.97
N SER A 396 -17.07 -49.87 19.01
CA SER A 396 -18.43 -50.32 19.19
C SER A 396 -19.04 -49.60 20.39
N GLN A 397 -20.16 -48.91 20.15
CA GLN A 397 -20.91 -48.26 21.22
C GLN A 397 -21.69 -49.33 21.98
N ILE A 398 -21.22 -49.71 23.16
CA ILE A 398 -21.82 -50.77 23.98
C ILE A 398 -22.97 -50.24 24.85
N ASP A 399 -22.96 -48.93 25.15
CA ASP A 399 -23.97 -48.27 26.00
C ASP A 399 -25.36 -48.21 25.34
N SER A 400 -25.40 -48.25 24.00
CA SER A 400 -26.62 -48.21 23.20
C SER A 400 -26.55 -49.23 22.07
N LEU A 401 -27.42 -50.24 22.14
CA LEU A 401 -27.45 -51.35 21.19
C LEU A 401 -28.71 -51.28 20.34
N THR A 402 -28.67 -51.84 19.15
CA THR A 402 -29.82 -51.94 18.24
C THR A 402 -30.22 -53.39 18.06
N ILE A 403 -31.53 -53.68 18.07
CA ILE A 403 -32.04 -55.02 17.76
C ILE A 403 -32.88 -54.94 16.50
N SER A 404 -32.49 -55.73 15.50
CA SER A 404 -33.25 -55.88 14.26
C SER A 404 -34.21 -57.04 14.40
N VAL A 405 -35.51 -56.76 14.45
CA VAL A 405 -36.58 -57.75 14.58
C VAL A 405 -37.42 -57.77 13.32
N TYR A 406 -37.68 -58.96 12.80
CA TYR A 406 -38.50 -59.14 11.60
C TYR A 406 -39.94 -59.46 11.98
N LEU A 407 -40.86 -58.55 11.66
CA LEU A 407 -42.29 -58.73 11.90
C LEU A 407 -43.05 -58.96 10.59
N SER A 408 -43.99 -59.90 10.61
CA SER A 408 -44.86 -60.18 9.47
C SER A 408 -45.76 -58.98 9.12
N GLU A 409 -46.04 -58.80 7.83
CA GLU A 409 -46.85 -57.70 7.26
C GLU A 409 -48.24 -57.54 7.91
N ASP A 410 -48.84 -58.62 8.39
CA ASP A 410 -50.16 -58.62 9.03
C ASP A 410 -50.14 -58.06 10.47
N ARG A 411 -48.96 -57.90 11.08
CA ARG A 411 -48.80 -57.46 12.48
C ARG A 411 -48.01 -56.16 12.66
N TYR A 412 -47.27 -55.67 11.68
CA TYR A 412 -46.46 -54.44 11.84
C TYR A 412 -47.31 -53.16 12.04
N GLY A 413 -48.56 -53.14 11.53
CA GLY A 413 -49.44 -51.98 11.61
C GLY A 413 -49.89 -51.58 13.01
N SER A 414 -49.61 -52.42 14.02
CA SER A 414 -49.90 -52.16 15.43
C SER A 414 -48.80 -51.36 16.14
N ILE A 415 -47.59 -51.27 15.57
CA ILE A 415 -46.44 -50.59 16.17
C ILE A 415 -46.25 -49.20 15.55
N ARG A 416 -45.85 -48.22 16.36
CA ARG A 416 -45.47 -46.87 15.90
C ARG A 416 -44.01 -46.59 16.22
N LEU A 417 -43.43 -45.64 15.51
CA LEU A 417 -42.13 -45.07 15.89
C LEU A 417 -42.23 -44.53 17.32
N GLY A 418 -41.27 -44.89 18.18
CA GLY A 418 -41.25 -44.56 19.60
C GLY A 418 -42.07 -45.48 20.51
N SER A 419 -42.68 -46.56 20.00
CA SER A 419 -43.31 -47.58 20.85
C SER A 419 -42.28 -48.25 21.76
N ASN A 420 -42.67 -48.52 23.00
CA ASN A 420 -41.85 -49.26 23.95
C ASN A 420 -41.93 -50.76 23.66
N ALA A 421 -40.81 -51.44 23.86
CA ALA A 421 -40.72 -52.88 23.78
C ALA A 421 -39.81 -53.38 24.89
N VAL A 422 -40.05 -54.61 25.31
CA VAL A 422 -39.27 -55.29 26.33
C VAL A 422 -38.44 -56.37 25.66
N VAL A 423 -37.14 -56.32 25.90
CA VAL A 423 -36.17 -57.28 25.36
C VAL A 423 -35.78 -58.26 26.45
N SER A 424 -35.84 -59.55 26.12
CA SER A 424 -35.34 -60.64 26.96
C SER A 424 -34.25 -61.39 26.21
N VAL A 425 -33.21 -61.80 26.93
CA VAL A 425 -32.12 -62.61 26.38
C VAL A 425 -31.97 -63.90 27.18
N ASP A 426 -31.74 -65.00 26.49
CA ASP A 426 -31.55 -66.33 27.11
C ASP A 426 -30.39 -66.38 28.09
N SER A 427 -29.39 -65.51 27.89
CA SER A 427 -28.19 -65.43 28.74
C SER A 427 -28.46 -64.83 30.12
N PHE A 428 -29.57 -64.11 30.30
CA PHE A 428 -29.99 -63.53 31.58
C PHE A 428 -31.46 -63.85 31.89
N PRO A 429 -31.78 -65.10 32.28
CA PRO A 429 -33.17 -65.51 32.51
C PRO A 429 -33.84 -64.68 33.60
N GLY A 430 -34.93 -63.97 33.24
CA GLY A 430 -35.75 -63.18 34.16
C GLY A 430 -35.35 -61.71 34.30
N ARG A 431 -34.35 -61.22 33.54
CA ARG A 431 -34.11 -59.78 33.34
C ARG A 431 -34.70 -59.32 32.02
N THR A 432 -35.26 -58.12 32.06
CA THR A 432 -35.88 -57.44 30.93
C THR A 432 -35.17 -56.12 30.70
N PHE A 433 -34.89 -55.81 29.43
CA PHE A 433 -34.25 -54.57 29.02
C PHE A 433 -35.25 -53.71 28.26
N ASP A 434 -35.33 -52.44 28.60
CA ASP A 434 -36.22 -51.50 27.94
C ASP A 434 -35.67 -51.14 26.56
N ALA A 435 -36.55 -51.17 25.55
CA ALA A 435 -36.22 -50.83 24.18
C ALA A 435 -37.28 -49.92 23.56
N SER A 436 -36.86 -49.14 22.56
CA SER A 436 -37.76 -48.23 21.84
C SER A 436 -37.62 -48.40 20.34
N VAL A 437 -38.74 -48.35 19.61
CA VAL A 437 -38.74 -48.50 18.15
C VAL A 437 -38.21 -47.23 17.49
N ILE A 438 -37.04 -47.31 16.86
CA ILE A 438 -36.39 -46.16 16.21
C ILE A 438 -36.58 -46.14 14.69
N ARG A 439 -36.78 -47.31 14.06
CA ARG A 439 -36.98 -47.41 12.61
C ARG A 439 -37.89 -48.57 12.26
N ILE A 440 -38.79 -48.33 11.31
CA ILE A 440 -39.61 -49.35 10.65
C ILE A 440 -39.28 -49.25 9.15
N ALA A 441 -38.89 -50.36 8.51
CA ALA A 441 -38.48 -50.34 7.11
C ALA A 441 -39.64 -49.97 6.16
N ASP A 442 -39.41 -49.06 5.20
CA ASP A 442 -40.43 -48.64 4.22
C ASP A 442 -40.68 -49.66 3.09
N LYS A 443 -39.84 -50.69 3.00
CA LYS A 443 -39.92 -51.77 2.00
C LYS A 443 -39.85 -53.12 2.70
N SER A 444 -40.64 -54.07 2.22
CA SER A 444 -40.57 -55.45 2.70
C SER A 444 -39.27 -56.12 2.22
N GLU A 445 -38.64 -56.88 3.10
CA GLU A 445 -37.43 -57.67 2.79
C GLU A 445 -37.78 -59.16 2.79
N PHE A 446 -37.17 -59.93 1.89
CA PHE A 446 -37.29 -61.39 1.87
C PHE A 446 -36.32 -61.98 2.90
N THR A 447 -36.80 -62.88 3.77
CA THR A 447 -35.94 -63.72 4.62
C THR A 447 -34.80 -64.34 3.80
N PRO A 448 -33.57 -64.53 4.34
CA PRO A 448 -32.43 -65.04 3.57
C PRO A 448 -32.56 -66.54 3.27
N ARG A 449 -33.52 -66.91 2.41
CA ARG A 449 -33.58 -68.15 1.64
C ARG A 449 -34.43 -67.91 0.40
N ASN A 450 -33.79 -68.02 -0.76
CA ASN A 450 -34.47 -68.03 -2.05
C ASN A 450 -35.46 -69.20 -2.11
N VAL A 451 -36.76 -68.92 -2.19
CA VAL A 451 -37.79 -69.93 -2.46
C VAL A 451 -38.58 -69.53 -3.69
N ALA A 452 -38.53 -70.39 -4.72
CA ALA A 452 -39.16 -70.19 -6.01
C ALA A 452 -40.44 -71.03 -6.13
N THR A 453 -41.52 -70.64 -5.44
CA THR A 453 -42.90 -71.13 -5.67
C THR A 453 -43.95 -70.10 -5.26
N GLU A 454 -45.12 -70.11 -5.91
CA GLU A 454 -46.24 -69.15 -5.74
C GLU A 454 -46.79 -69.04 -4.29
N GLU A 455 -46.63 -70.09 -3.48
CA GLU A 455 -47.07 -70.15 -2.07
C GLU A 455 -46.08 -69.49 -1.10
N GLY A 456 -44.85 -69.18 -1.54
CA GLY A 456 -43.82 -68.50 -0.73
C GLY A 456 -44.08 -67.01 -0.47
N ARG A 457 -45.14 -66.43 -1.06
CA ARG A 457 -45.47 -64.99 -0.94
C ARG A 457 -46.04 -64.56 0.42
N ARG A 458 -46.34 -65.47 1.35
CA ARG A 458 -46.78 -65.13 2.73
C ARG A 458 -45.63 -64.88 3.72
N THR A 459 -44.43 -64.60 3.24
CA THR A 459 -43.23 -64.40 4.06
C THR A 459 -42.58 -63.02 3.84
N THR A 460 -43.38 -61.99 3.57
CA THR A 460 -42.93 -60.59 3.61
C THR A 460 -42.79 -60.17 5.07
N VAL A 461 -41.56 -59.88 5.48
CA VAL A 461 -41.25 -59.33 6.80
C VAL A 461 -40.81 -57.89 6.66
N PHE A 462 -41.20 -57.08 7.62
CA PHE A 462 -40.70 -55.73 7.80
C PHE A 462 -39.68 -55.76 8.94
N ALA A 463 -38.48 -55.27 8.66
CA ALA A 463 -37.47 -55.06 9.67
C ALA A 463 -37.87 -53.87 10.55
N VAL A 464 -37.96 -54.11 11.85
CA VAL A 464 -38.14 -53.09 12.88
C VAL A 464 -36.87 -53.05 13.70
N GLU A 465 -36.21 -51.90 13.72
CA GLU A 465 -35.03 -51.66 14.56
C GLU A 465 -35.46 -51.01 15.87
N LEU A 466 -35.00 -51.61 16.96
CA LEU A 466 -35.21 -51.11 18.31
C LEU A 466 -33.89 -50.66 18.93
N LEU A 467 -33.89 -49.51 19.61
CA LEU A 467 -32.79 -49.04 20.42
C LEU A 467 -32.95 -49.57 21.84
N VAL A 468 -31.90 -50.20 22.38
CA VAL A 468 -31.82 -50.76 23.72
C VAL A 468 -30.73 -50.04 24.49
N GLU A 469 -31.09 -49.47 25.64
CA GLU A 469 -30.11 -48.87 26.55
C GLU A 469 -29.42 -49.99 27.35
N ASN A 470 -28.09 -49.95 27.40
CA ASN A 470 -27.27 -50.96 28.07
C ASN A 470 -26.24 -50.32 29.03
N PRO A 471 -26.69 -49.55 30.04
CA PRO A 471 -25.80 -48.80 30.93
C PRO A 471 -24.89 -49.71 31.77
N ASP A 472 -25.31 -50.95 32.04
CA ASP A 472 -24.56 -51.93 32.84
C ASP A 472 -23.62 -52.81 31.99
N GLY A 473 -23.61 -52.64 30.65
CA GLY A 473 -22.74 -53.40 29.74
C GLY A 473 -23.03 -54.91 29.67
N GLU A 474 -24.20 -55.35 30.13
CA GLU A 474 -24.55 -56.77 30.24
C GLU A 474 -24.93 -57.38 28.88
N LEU A 475 -25.53 -56.58 28.01
CA LEU A 475 -25.84 -56.99 26.64
C LEU A 475 -24.59 -56.90 25.76
N LYS A 476 -24.27 -58.01 25.08
CA LYS A 476 -23.20 -58.11 24.10
C LYS A 476 -23.76 -58.19 22.67
N PRO A 477 -23.10 -57.57 21.69
CA PRO A 477 -23.44 -57.75 20.28
C PRO A 477 -23.34 -59.23 19.86
N GLY A 478 -24.25 -59.66 18.99
CA GLY A 478 -24.39 -61.03 18.50
C GLY A 478 -25.27 -61.93 19.37
N MET A 479 -25.80 -61.46 20.50
CA MET A 479 -26.72 -62.27 21.31
C MET A 479 -28.11 -62.33 20.66
N PRO A 480 -28.72 -63.53 20.57
CA PRO A 480 -30.13 -63.64 20.21
C PRO A 480 -30.97 -63.05 21.33
N ALA A 481 -31.96 -62.25 20.95
CA ALA A 481 -32.86 -61.57 21.87
C ALA A 481 -34.29 -61.70 21.36
N ASP A 482 -35.20 -61.98 22.29
CA ASP A 482 -36.62 -61.99 22.02
C ASP A 482 -37.22 -60.67 22.50
N VAL A 483 -37.99 -60.05 21.61
CA VAL A 483 -38.58 -58.74 21.82
C VAL A 483 -40.08 -58.89 21.91
N VAL A 484 -40.64 -58.38 22.99
CA VAL A 484 -42.07 -58.30 23.23
C VAL A 484 -42.48 -56.83 23.13
N PHE A 485 -43.30 -56.49 22.14
CA PHE A 485 -43.80 -55.13 22.00
C PHE A 485 -44.94 -54.88 22.99
N GLU A 486 -44.92 -53.74 23.66
CA GLU A 486 -46.04 -53.29 24.50
C GLU A 486 -47.08 -52.55 23.63
N ASP A 487 -48.37 -52.84 23.86
CA ASP A 487 -49.51 -52.35 23.07
C ASP A 487 -49.76 -50.83 23.19
#